data_AF-A0ABD0N8U9-F1
#
_entry.id   AF-A0ABD0N8U9-F1
#
_cell.length_a   1.000
_cell.length_b   1.000
_cell.length_c   1.000
_cell.angle_alpha   90.00
_cell.angle_beta   90.00
_cell.angle_gamma   90.00
#
_symmetry.space_group_name_H-M   'P 1'
#
loop_
_entity.id
_entity.type
_entity.pdbx_description
1 polymer ?
#
loop_
_entity_poly.entity_id
_entity_poly.type
_entity_poly.pdbx_seq_one_letter_code
_entity_poly.pdbx_strand_id
1 'polypeptide(L)'
;SFGVPNLWKPEDIEEIAGRYGVACITRCGSDAEKFINQSDVLYKHRKNIHVIREWVTNEISATHVRRALRRGQSVRYLLPDPVVRYINDHSLYSAESEQKNSDVILAPFQRYTNTN
;
A
#
# COMPACT_ATOMS: atom_id res chain seq x y z
N SER A 1 6.61 -3.40 2.62
CA SER A 1 5.82 -4.64 2.49
C SER A 1 6.69 -5.87 2.30
N PHE A 2 7.82 -5.79 1.58
CA PHE A 2 8.70 -6.94 1.32
C PHE A 2 9.22 -7.67 2.57
N GLY A 3 9.16 -7.05 3.76
CA GLY A 3 9.55 -7.70 5.02
C GLY A 3 8.43 -8.50 5.69
N VAL A 4 7.22 -8.57 5.12
CA VAL A 4 6.11 -9.33 5.69
C VAL A 4 6.25 -10.81 5.29
N PRO A 5 6.40 -11.75 6.25
CA PRO A 5 6.57 -13.17 5.93
C PRO A 5 5.41 -13.74 5.13
N ASN A 6 5.70 -14.59 4.14
CA ASN A 6 4.71 -15.25 3.27
C ASN A 6 3.82 -14.32 2.43
N LEU A 7 4.12 -13.01 2.36
CA LEU A 7 3.39 -12.08 1.50
C LEU A 7 3.96 -12.04 0.07
N TRP A 8 5.27 -12.20 -0.05
CA TRP A 8 6.01 -12.16 -1.29
C TRP A 8 6.90 -13.40 -1.39
N LYS A 9 7.04 -13.96 -2.59
CA LYS A 9 8.08 -14.95 -2.83
C LYS A 9 9.45 -14.26 -2.87
N PRO A 10 10.50 -14.87 -2.32
CA PRO A 10 11.85 -14.31 -2.41
C PRO A 10 12.29 -14.07 -3.85
N GLU A 11 11.93 -14.97 -4.77
CA GLU A 11 12.29 -14.86 -6.19
C GLU A 11 11.61 -13.66 -6.87
N ASP A 12 10.34 -13.38 -6.51
CA ASP A 12 9.60 -12.23 -7.04
C ASP A 12 10.25 -10.90 -6.58
N ILE A 13 10.74 -10.84 -5.33
CA ILE A 13 11.42 -9.64 -4.81
C ILE A 13 12.73 -9.40 -5.57
N GLU A 14 13.53 -10.45 -5.79
CA GLU A 14 14.78 -10.39 -6.55
C GLU A 14 14.51 -9.96 -8.00
N GLU A 15 13.48 -10.50 -8.66
CA GLU A 15 13.14 -10.11 -10.04
C GLU A 15 12.67 -8.65 -10.13
N ILE A 16 11.77 -8.22 -9.23
CA ILE A 16 11.24 -6.85 -9.22
C ILE A 16 12.37 -5.84 -9.01
N ALA A 17 13.21 -6.05 -7.99
CA ALA A 17 14.29 -5.13 -7.66
C ALA A 17 15.45 -5.19 -8.67
N GLY A 18 15.76 -6.38 -9.20
CA GLY A 18 16.89 -6.59 -10.09
C GLY A 18 16.60 -6.28 -11.56
N ARG A 19 15.49 -6.79 -12.11
CA ARG A 19 15.21 -6.73 -13.55
C ARG A 19 14.42 -5.49 -13.98
N TYR A 20 13.59 -4.96 -13.09
CA TYR A 20 12.77 -3.78 -13.36
C TYR A 20 13.31 -2.57 -12.58
N GLY A 21 13.02 -2.50 -11.29
CA GLY A 21 13.35 -1.38 -10.40
C GLY A 21 12.13 -0.87 -9.63
N VAL A 22 12.40 -0.07 -8.60
CA VAL A 22 11.38 0.42 -7.66
C VAL A 22 11.59 1.91 -7.42
N ALA A 23 10.56 2.72 -7.70
CA ALA A 23 10.48 4.10 -7.22
C ALA A 23 9.63 4.13 -5.94
N CYS A 24 10.26 4.28 -4.78
CA CYS A 24 9.61 4.26 -3.47
C CYS A 24 9.43 5.69 -2.94
N ILE A 25 8.21 6.21 -2.99
CA ILE A 25 7.87 7.51 -2.40
C ILE A 25 7.61 7.32 -0.91
N THR A 26 8.43 7.93 -0.07
CA THR A 26 8.34 7.79 1.39
C THR A 26 7.47 8.88 1.99
N ARG A 27 6.65 8.48 2.97
CA ARG A 27 5.86 9.39 3.81
C ARG A 27 6.57 9.61 5.15
N CYS A 28 6.17 10.65 5.88
CA CYS A 28 6.78 10.96 7.17
C CYS A 28 6.65 9.77 8.13
N GLY A 29 7.76 9.40 8.80
CA GLY A 29 7.80 8.27 9.73
C GLY A 29 8.11 6.90 9.09
N SER A 30 8.31 6.82 7.78
CA SER A 30 8.81 5.60 7.11
C SER A 30 10.29 5.74 6.73
N ASP A 31 11.12 4.77 7.14
CA ASP A 31 12.55 4.74 6.83
C ASP A 31 12.86 3.63 5.80
N ALA A 32 12.62 3.95 4.53
CA ALA A 32 12.86 3.02 3.44
C ALA A 32 14.35 2.74 3.22
N GLU A 33 15.23 3.73 3.47
CA GLU A 33 16.67 3.55 3.32
C GLU A 33 17.22 2.54 4.32
N LYS A 34 16.82 2.66 5.59
CA LYS A 34 17.17 1.67 6.62
C LYS A 34 16.66 0.27 6.25
N PHE A 35 15.42 0.17 5.76
CA PHE A 35 14.86 -1.12 5.35
C PHE A 35 15.63 -1.77 4.19
N ILE A 36 16.03 -0.99 3.19
CA ILE A 36 16.86 -1.46 2.07
C ILE A 36 18.23 -1.96 2.57
N ASN A 37 18.87 -1.21 3.49
CA ASN A 37 20.17 -1.57 4.04
C ASN A 37 20.14 -2.83 4.92
N GLN A 38 18.99 -3.17 5.50
CA GLN A 38 18.81 -4.35 6.34
C GLN A 38 18.46 -5.62 5.55
N SER A 39 18.27 -5.52 4.22
CA SER A 39 17.93 -6.65 3.36
C SER A 39 18.99 -6.88 2.30
N ASP A 40 19.66 -8.04 2.34
CA ASP A 40 20.74 -8.37 1.40
C ASP A 40 20.30 -8.29 -0.08
N VAL A 41 19.10 -8.81 -0.37
CA VAL A 41 18.47 -8.79 -1.70
C VAL A 41 18.27 -7.36 -2.20
N LEU A 42 17.67 -6.49 -1.37
CA LEU A 42 17.40 -5.11 -1.75
C LEU A 42 18.69 -4.28 -1.82
N TYR A 43 19.64 -4.52 -0.92
CA TYR A 43 20.92 -3.82 -0.92
C TYR A 43 21.76 -4.15 -2.16
N LYS A 44 21.76 -5.43 -2.57
CA LYS A 44 22.40 -5.89 -3.83
C LYS A 44 21.88 -5.11 -5.03
N HIS A 45 20.56 -4.89 -5.10
CA HIS A 45 19.90 -4.18 -6.21
C HIS A 45 19.61 -2.70 -5.93
N ARG A 46 20.21 -2.10 -4.89
CA ARG A 46 19.87 -0.74 -4.44
C ARG A 46 20.01 0.35 -5.52
N LYS A 47 20.83 0.13 -6.55
CA LYS A 47 20.98 1.07 -7.68
C LYS A 47 19.70 1.19 -8.52
N ASN A 48 18.85 0.16 -8.53
CA ASN A 48 17.54 0.14 -9.18
C ASN A 48 16.40 0.55 -8.23
N ILE A 49 16.71 0.90 -6.98
CA ILE A 49 15.72 1.32 -5.99
C ILE A 49 15.92 2.81 -5.70
N HIS A 50 14.96 3.61 -6.16
CA HIS A 50 14.97 5.06 -6.01
C HIS A 50 14.04 5.47 -4.86
N VAL A 51 14.62 5.87 -3.73
CA VAL A 51 13.86 6.43 -2.61
C VAL A 51 13.61 7.92 -2.88
N ILE A 52 12.34 8.30 -2.99
CA ILE A 52 11.90 9.65 -3.31
C ILE A 52 11.27 10.25 -2.06
N ARG A 53 11.90 11.30 -1.52
CA ARG A 53 11.41 12.01 -0.35
C ARG A 53 10.29 12.97 -0.75
N GLU A 54 9.12 12.81 -0.13
CA GLU A 54 8.03 13.77 -0.23
C GLU A 54 8.23 14.87 0.83
N TRP A 55 8.53 16.10 0.39
CA TRP A 55 8.78 17.24 1.28
C TRP A 55 7.50 17.88 1.83
N VAL A 56 6.39 17.74 1.10
CA VAL A 56 5.07 18.24 1.49
C VAL A 56 4.24 17.04 1.91
N THR A 57 4.01 16.89 3.21
CA THR A 57 3.31 15.72 3.76
C THR A 57 1.89 15.61 3.22
N ASN A 58 1.62 14.56 2.44
CA ASN A 58 0.26 14.19 2.06
C ASN A 58 -0.21 13.03 2.93
N GLU A 59 -0.93 13.34 4.02
CA GLU A 59 -1.40 12.34 4.96
C GLU A 59 -2.76 11.68 4.61
N ILE A 60 -3.21 11.83 3.37
CA ILE A 60 -4.48 11.26 2.90
C ILE A 60 -4.32 9.76 2.60
N SER A 61 -5.01 8.91 3.36
CA SER A 61 -5.09 7.47 3.11
C SER A 61 -6.51 7.04 2.74
N ALA A 62 -6.63 6.01 1.90
CA ALA A 62 -7.93 5.44 1.55
C ALA A 62 -8.72 4.99 2.79
N THR A 63 -8.06 4.44 3.81
CA THR A 63 -8.69 4.06 5.09
C THR A 63 -9.31 5.27 5.80
N HIS A 64 -8.60 6.40 5.84
CA HIS A 64 -9.14 7.64 6.42
C HIS A 64 -10.36 8.13 5.62
N VAL A 65 -10.26 8.16 4.30
CA VAL A 65 -11.33 8.58 3.39
C VAL A 65 -12.59 7.73 3.56
N ARG A 66 -12.48 6.39 3.49
CA ARG A 66 -13.62 5.49 3.68
C ARG A 66 -14.28 5.67 5.05
N ARG A 67 -13.49 5.90 6.10
CA ARG A 67 -13.99 6.16 7.45
C ARG A 67 -14.75 7.49 7.53
N ALA A 68 -14.24 8.56 6.93
CA ALA A 68 -14.90 9.86 6.89
C ALA A 68 -16.26 9.76 6.18
N LEU A 69 -16.30 9.09 5.02
CA LEU A 69 -17.52 8.84 4.26
C LEU A 69 -18.57 8.07 5.08
N ARG A 70 -18.18 6.98 5.76
CA ARG A 70 -19.09 6.21 6.64
C ARG A 70 -19.68 7.04 7.79
N ARG A 71 -19.00 8.11 8.19
CA ARG A 71 -19.43 9.02 9.27
C ARG A 71 -20.21 10.23 8.74
N GLY A 72 -20.48 10.30 7.44
CA GLY A 72 -21.12 11.46 6.81
C GLY A 72 -20.24 12.72 6.81
N GLN A 73 -18.93 12.57 6.97
CA GLN A 73 -17.99 13.69 6.96
C GLN A 73 -17.63 14.05 5.52
N SER A 74 -17.44 15.34 5.26
CA SER A 74 -16.98 15.81 3.95
C SER A 74 -15.57 15.34 3.66
N VAL A 75 -15.37 14.76 2.47
CA VAL A 75 -14.05 14.43 1.89
C VAL A 75 -13.69 15.36 0.74
N ARG A 76 -14.39 16.49 0.60
CA ARG A 76 -14.08 17.51 -0.41
C ARG A 76 -12.64 17.98 -0.22
N TYR A 77 -11.93 18.19 -1.32
CA TYR A 77 -10.51 18.54 -1.39
C TYR A 77 -9.53 17.43 -0.98
N LEU A 78 -10.01 16.29 -0.46
CA LEU A 78 -9.17 15.10 -0.28
C LEU A 78 -9.12 14.25 -1.55
N LEU A 79 -10.13 14.38 -2.40
CA LEU A 79 -10.30 13.68 -3.66
C LEU A 79 -10.77 14.65 -4.74
N PRO A 80 -10.56 14.34 -6.04
CA PRO A 80 -11.16 15.10 -7.14
C PRO A 80 -12.70 15.09 -7.06
N ASP A 81 -13.34 16.22 -7.36
CA ASP A 81 -14.79 16.37 -7.32
C ASP A 81 -15.58 15.29 -8.10
N PRO A 82 -15.15 14.85 -9.31
CA PRO A 82 -15.83 13.75 -10.01
C PRO A 82 -15.81 12.43 -9.25
N VAL A 83 -14.74 12.15 -8.50
CA VAL A 83 -14.62 10.93 -7.67
C VAL A 83 -15.56 11.02 -6.48
N VAL A 84 -15.65 12.19 -5.83
CA VAL A 84 -16.59 12.42 -4.72
C VAL A 84 -18.04 12.24 -5.19
N ARG A 85 -18.40 12.81 -6.35
CA ARG A 85 -19.73 12.61 -6.95
C ARG A 85 -20.02 11.13 -7.21
N TYR A 86 -19.09 10.44 -7.87
CA TYR A 86 -19.25 9.03 -8.18
C TYR A 86 -19.45 8.16 -6.93
N ILE A 87 -18.69 8.41 -5.86
CA ILE A 87 -18.82 7.72 -4.57
C ILE A 87 -20.22 7.91 -3.98
N ASN A 88 -20.73 9.15 -4.01
CA ASN A 88 -22.03 9.49 -3.44
C ASN A 88 -23.17 8.91 -4.27
N ASP A 89 -23.12 9.05 -5.59
CA ASP A 89 -24.16 8.56 -6.52
C ASP A 89 -24.34 7.03 -6.40
N HIS A 90 -23.27 6.30 -6.07
CA HIS A 90 -23.28 4.83 -5.96
C HIS A 90 -23.20 4.32 -4.53
N SER A 91 -23.19 5.20 -3.52
CA SER A 91 -23.08 4.82 -2.09
C SER A 91 -21.95 3.81 -1.80
N LEU A 92 -20.75 4.01 -2.39
CA LEU A 92 -19.72 2.96 -2.46
C LEU A 92 -19.14 2.51 -1.11
N TYR A 93 -19.20 3.36 -0.08
CA TYR A 93 -18.53 3.12 1.19
C TYR A 93 -19.50 3.23 2.37
N SER A 94 -19.80 2.07 2.97
CA SER A 94 -20.70 1.85 4.11
C SER A 94 -20.06 0.95 5.17
N ALA A 95 -20.71 0.79 6.33
CA ALA A 95 -20.26 -0.16 7.36
C ALA A 95 -20.17 -1.60 6.81
N GLU A 96 -21.13 -1.98 5.98
CA GLU A 96 -21.16 -3.28 5.29
C GLU A 96 -19.97 -3.43 4.32
N SER A 97 -19.68 -2.41 3.52
CA SER A 97 -18.57 -2.45 2.56
C SER A 97 -17.20 -2.66 3.22
N GLU A 98 -17.01 -2.16 4.46
CA GLU A 98 -15.74 -2.32 5.19
C GLU A 98 -15.59 -3.71 5.79
N GLN A 99 -16.69 -4.42 6.02
CA GLN A 99 -16.67 -5.82 6.47
C GLN A 99 -16.46 -6.81 5.32
N LYS A 100 -16.44 -6.33 4.07
CA LYS A 100 -16.15 -7.19 2.93
C LYS A 100 -14.78 -7.84 3.12
N ASN A 101 -14.75 -9.17 3.10
CA ASN A 101 -13.56 -10.00 3.31
C ASN A 101 -12.98 -9.97 4.75
N SER A 102 -13.76 -9.62 5.79
CA SER A 102 -13.30 -9.57 7.19
C SER A 102 -12.59 -10.84 7.65
N ASP A 103 -13.12 -12.00 7.25
CA ASP A 103 -12.65 -13.32 7.68
C ASP A 103 -11.87 -14.04 6.57
N VAL A 104 -11.57 -13.35 5.48
CA VAL A 104 -10.86 -13.91 4.33
C VAL A 104 -9.38 -13.58 4.45
N ILE A 105 -8.57 -14.63 4.54
CA ILE A 105 -7.11 -14.50 4.49
C ILE A 105 -6.70 -13.93 3.12
N LEU A 106 -5.78 -12.95 3.10
CA LEU A 106 -5.30 -12.39 1.85
C LEU A 106 -4.73 -13.47 0.92
N ALA A 107 -5.07 -13.40 -0.37
CA ALA A 107 -4.72 -14.40 -1.36
C ALA A 107 -3.21 -14.78 -1.38
N PRO A 108 -2.24 -13.86 -1.24
CA PRO A 108 -0.83 -14.24 -1.18
C PRO A 108 -0.51 -15.17 0.00
N PHE A 109 -1.07 -14.89 1.18
CA PHE A 109 -0.87 -15.76 2.34
C PHE A 109 -1.48 -17.14 2.10
N GLN A 110 -2.72 -17.21 1.61
CA GLN A 110 -3.34 -18.50 1.28
C GLN A 110 -2.51 -19.33 0.30
N ARG A 111 -1.87 -18.66 -0.67
CA ARG A 111 -1.07 -19.31 -1.72
C ARG A 111 0.28 -19.80 -1.20
N TYR A 112 0.93 -19.06 -0.31
CA TYR A 112 2.31 -19.32 0.10
C TYR A 112 2.45 -19.98 1.47
N THR A 113 1.43 -19.98 2.32
CA THR A 113 1.44 -20.73 3.60
C THR A 113 1.25 -22.23 3.41
N ASN A 114 0.60 -22.65 2.32
CA ASN A 114 0.27 -24.06 2.05
C ASN A 114 1.34 -24.81 1.24
N THR A 115 2.45 -24.13 0.90
CA THR A 115 3.55 -24.67 0.07
C THR A 115 4.75 -25.18 0.88
N ASN A 116 4.58 -25.45 2.18
CA ASN A 116 5.59 -26.13 3.02
C ASN A 116 5.26 -27.61 3.19
#